data_AF-A0A2T4D3F7-F1
#
_entry.id   AF-A0A2T4D3F7-F1
#
_cell.length_a   1.000
_cell.length_b   1.000
_cell.length_c   1.000
_cell.angle_alpha   90.00
_cell.angle_beta   90.00
_cell.angle_gamma   90.00
#
_symmetry.space_group_name_H-M   'P 1'
#
loop_
_entity.id
_entity.type
_entity.pdbx_description
1 polymer ?
#
loop_
_entity_poly.entity_id
_entity_poly.type
_entity_poly.pdbx_seq_one_letter_code
_entity_poly.pdbx_strand_id
1 'polypeptide(L)'
;RMIATARIIMPKAMVRLSAGRVRMSQEEQALCFMAGANSIFAGDKLLTTPNPEVNEDAELFQVLNLKPRASFKGKERAVEFQQIPGVS
;
A
#
# COMPACT_ATOMS: atom_id res chain seq x y z
N ARG A 1 3.10 -0.68 -15.69
CA ARG A 1 4.37 -0.44 -16.42
C ARG A 1 5.37 0.39 -15.62
N MET A 2 5.09 1.67 -15.31
CA MET A 2 6.08 2.56 -14.66
C MET A 2 6.59 2.04 -13.31
N ILE A 3 5.73 1.44 -12.48
CA ILE A 3 6.13 0.85 -11.19
C ILE A 3 7.19 -0.25 -11.36
N ALA A 4 6.95 -1.19 -12.28
CA ALA A 4 7.90 -2.26 -12.59
C ALA A 4 9.22 -1.71 -13.11
N THR A 5 9.18 -0.74 -14.03
CA THR A 5 10.39 -0.07 -14.53
C THR A 5 11.16 0.56 -13.38
N ALA A 6 10.50 1.34 -12.51
CA ALA A 6 11.12 1.99 -11.36
C ALA A 6 11.76 0.97 -10.40
N ARG A 7 11.08 -0.15 -10.11
CA ARG A 7 11.62 -1.23 -9.28
C ARG A 7 12.86 -1.86 -9.90
N ILE A 8 12.86 -2.11 -11.22
CA ILE A 8 14.00 -2.73 -11.92
C ILE A 8 15.22 -1.80 -11.91
N ILE A 9 15.04 -0.52 -12.26
CA ILE A 9 16.17 0.43 -12.36
C ILE A 9 16.69 0.89 -11.00
N MET A 10 15.84 0.88 -9.96
CA MET A 10 16.18 1.31 -8.60
C MET A 10 15.76 0.25 -7.56
N PRO A 11 16.45 -0.91 -7.49
CA PRO A 11 16.00 -2.07 -6.70
C PRO A 11 15.91 -1.80 -5.19
N LYS A 12 16.75 -0.90 -4.66
CA LYS A 12 16.77 -0.55 -3.23
C LYS A 12 15.86 0.61 -2.86
N ALA A 13 15.30 1.33 -3.84
CA ALA A 13 14.45 2.48 -3.57
C ALA A 13 13.07 2.07 -3.04
N MET A 14 12.48 2.94 -2.25
CA MET A 14 11.05 2.88 -1.95
C MET A 14 10.29 3.36 -3.18
N VAL A 15 9.34 2.55 -3.66
CA VAL A 15 8.45 2.91 -4.76
C VAL A 15 7.06 3.08 -4.17
N ARG A 16 6.63 4.35 -4.05
CA ARG A 16 5.37 4.70 -3.40
C ARG A 16 4.24 4.89 -4.42
N LEU A 17 3.21 4.06 -4.33
CA LEU A 17 1.95 4.28 -5.03
C LEU A 17 1.24 5.46 -4.34
N SER A 18 1.25 6.62 -5.00
CA SER A 18 0.87 7.90 -4.40
C SER A 18 -0.54 8.32 -4.84
N ALA A 19 -0.70 9.53 -5.40
CA ALA A 19 -2.02 10.04 -5.81
C ALA A 19 -2.69 9.18 -6.89
N GLY A 20 -4.02 9.15 -6.88
CA GLY A 20 -4.85 8.48 -7.89
C GLY A 20 -5.41 7.12 -7.48
N ARG A 21 -5.03 6.58 -6.31
CA ARG A 21 -5.51 5.29 -5.78
C ARG A 21 -7.03 5.21 -5.63
N VAL A 22 -7.69 6.32 -5.28
CA VAL A 22 -9.16 6.40 -5.16
C VAL A 22 -9.87 6.04 -6.47
N ARG A 23 -9.20 6.17 -7.62
CA ARG A 23 -9.75 5.81 -8.94
C ARG A 23 -9.31 4.43 -9.41
N MET A 24 -8.55 3.70 -8.60
CA MET A 24 -8.04 2.37 -8.93
C MET A 24 -8.86 1.31 -8.21
N SER A 25 -9.19 0.21 -8.91
CA SER A 25 -9.79 -0.96 -8.28
C SER A 25 -8.80 -1.64 -7.32
N GLN A 26 -9.31 -2.53 -6.46
CA GLN A 26 -8.47 -3.30 -5.53
C GLN A 26 -7.44 -4.16 -6.28
N GLU A 27 -7.83 -4.74 -7.42
CA GLU A 27 -7.00 -5.56 -8.29
C GLU A 27 -5.90 -4.72 -8.98
N GLU A 28 -6.23 -3.50 -9.43
CA GLU A 28 -5.25 -2.60 -10.03
C GLU A 28 -4.18 -2.18 -9.00
N GLN A 29 -4.59 -1.93 -7.76
CA GLN A 29 -3.67 -1.65 -6.67
C GLN A 29 -2.82 -2.88 -6.34
N ALA A 30 -3.41 -4.07 -6.30
CA ALA A 30 -2.70 -5.33 -6.11
C ALA A 30 -1.62 -5.56 -7.19
N LEU A 31 -1.95 -5.33 -8.45
CA LEU A 31 -0.99 -5.39 -9.55
C LEU A 31 0.15 -4.39 -9.38
N CYS A 32 -0.11 -3.20 -8.82
CA CYS A 32 0.95 -2.24 -8.52
C CYS A 32 1.89 -2.74 -7.41
N PHE A 33 1.38 -3.37 -6.36
CA PHE A 33 2.21 -3.98 -5.32
C PHE A 33 3.04 -5.15 -5.88
N MET A 34 2.42 -6.03 -6.67
CA MET A 34 3.14 -7.12 -7.37
C MET A 34 4.21 -6.59 -8.33
N ALA A 35 3.95 -5.46 -9.00
CA ALA A 35 4.91 -4.81 -9.89
C ALA A 35 6.09 -4.15 -9.14
N GLY A 36 6.03 -4.05 -7.80
CA GLY A 36 7.14 -3.59 -6.98
C GLY A 36 6.89 -2.29 -6.20
N ALA A 37 5.66 -1.77 -6.15
CA ALA A 37 5.30 -0.75 -5.18
C ALA A 37 5.38 -1.35 -3.76
N ASN A 38 5.88 -0.59 -2.79
CA ASN A 38 6.07 -1.06 -1.41
C ASN A 38 5.75 0.02 -0.36
N SER A 39 5.00 1.05 -0.76
CA SER A 39 4.57 2.13 0.12
C SER A 39 3.34 2.82 -0.46
N ILE A 40 2.46 3.30 0.41
CA ILE A 40 1.30 4.14 0.12
C ILE A 40 1.23 5.27 1.15
N PHE A 41 0.38 6.26 0.89
CA PHE A 41 -0.08 7.19 1.93
C PHE A 41 -1.26 6.58 2.66
N ALA A 42 -1.20 6.57 4.00
CA ALA A 42 -2.32 6.21 4.87
C ALA A 42 -2.91 7.48 5.50
N GLY A 43 -4.23 7.48 5.71
CA GLY A 43 -5.00 8.60 6.26
C GLY A 43 -6.01 9.18 5.26
N ASP A 44 -6.92 10.03 5.71
CA ASP A 44 -8.16 10.35 4.98
C ASP A 44 -7.95 11.29 3.78
N LYS A 45 -6.87 12.08 3.78
CA LYS A 45 -6.61 13.11 2.75
C LYS A 45 -5.14 13.19 2.38
N LEU A 46 -4.90 13.47 1.10
CA LEU A 46 -3.62 13.99 0.61
C LEU A 46 -3.61 15.52 0.75
N LEU A 47 -2.73 16.21 0.00
CA LEU A 47 -2.59 17.67 0.06
C LEU A 47 -3.87 18.42 -0.38
N THR A 48 -4.56 17.94 -1.41
CA THR A 48 -5.78 18.59 -1.96
C THR A 48 -6.85 17.61 -2.44
N THR A 49 -6.58 16.29 -2.38
CA THR A 49 -7.46 15.25 -2.90
C THR A 49 -7.79 14.22 -1.83
N PRO A 50 -8.96 13.56 -1.90
CA PRO A 50 -9.25 12.40 -1.06
C PRO A 50 -8.20 11.30 -1.24
N ASN A 51 -7.94 10.56 -0.17
CA ASN A 51 -7.14 9.34 -0.17
C ASN A 51 -8.07 8.15 0.12
N PRO A 52 -7.74 6.91 -0.25
CA PRO A 52 -8.51 5.75 0.22
C PRO A 52 -8.56 5.72 1.76
N GLU A 53 -9.69 5.26 2.28
CA GLU A 53 -9.91 5.14 3.72
C GLU A 53 -8.97 4.08 4.32
N VAL A 54 -8.56 4.28 5.58
CA VAL A 54 -7.62 3.38 6.27
C VAL A 54 -8.14 1.92 6.32
N ASN A 55 -9.45 1.74 6.37
CA ASN A 55 -10.07 0.42 6.36
C ASN A 55 -9.90 -0.32 5.03
N GLU A 56 -10.02 0.39 3.90
CA GLU A 56 -9.83 -0.21 2.56
C GLU A 56 -8.37 -0.64 2.35
N ASP A 57 -7.43 0.15 2.87
CA ASP A 57 -5.99 -0.17 2.85
C ASP A 57 -5.67 -1.40 3.70
N ALA A 58 -6.31 -1.52 4.87
CA ALA A 58 -6.15 -2.67 5.75
C ALA A 58 -6.68 -3.96 5.12
N GLU A 59 -7.86 -3.91 4.49
CA GLU A 59 -8.45 -5.05 3.78
C GLU A 59 -7.58 -5.49 2.60
N LEU A 60 -7.12 -4.54 1.77
CA LEU A 60 -6.20 -4.82 0.67
C LEU A 60 -4.93 -5.53 1.16
N PHE A 61 -4.35 -5.06 2.27
CA PHE A 61 -3.13 -5.65 2.83
C PHE A 61 -3.37 -7.04 3.38
N GLN A 62 -4.54 -7.28 3.97
CA GLN A 62 -4.95 -8.60 4.44
C GLN A 62 -5.09 -9.59 3.28
N VAL A 63 -5.81 -9.20 2.22
CA VAL A 63 -6.02 -10.01 1.01
C VAL A 63 -4.68 -10.35 0.34
N LEU A 64 -3.76 -9.38 0.26
CA LEU A 64 -2.45 -9.57 -0.37
C LEU A 64 -1.39 -10.17 0.57
N ASN A 65 -1.74 -10.46 1.83
CA ASN A 65 -0.81 -10.94 2.86
C ASN A 65 0.42 -10.02 3.04
N LEU A 66 0.20 -8.70 2.93
CA LEU A 66 1.25 -7.67 3.03
C LEU A 66 1.36 -7.15 4.47
N LYS A 67 2.57 -7.18 5.02
CA LYS A 67 2.85 -6.68 6.37
C LYS A 67 3.04 -5.15 6.33
N PRO A 68 2.23 -4.38 7.08
CA PRO A 68 2.44 -2.94 7.21
C PRO A 68 3.81 -2.64 7.82
N ARG A 69 4.46 -1.57 7.35
CA ARG A 69 5.67 -1.05 7.99
C ARG A 69 5.29 -0.14 9.16
N ALA A 70 5.99 -0.24 10.27
CA ALA A 70 5.81 0.67 11.40
C ALA A 70 6.07 2.13 11.00
N SER A 71 5.24 3.05 11.50
CA SER A 71 5.41 4.49 11.29
C SER A 71 6.70 4.99 11.95
N PHE A 72 7.42 5.89 11.26
CA PHE A 72 8.63 6.53 11.79
C PHE A 72 8.34 7.48 12.96
N LYS A 73 7.13 8.06 13.02
CA LYS A 73 6.64 8.74 14.22
C LYS A 73 6.00 7.68 15.09
N GLY A 74 6.67 7.28 16.17
CA GLY A 74 6.22 6.22 17.10
C GLY A 74 4.96 6.54 17.91
N LYS A 75 3.90 7.09 17.30
CA LYS A 75 2.65 7.49 17.96
C LYS A 75 1.35 7.04 17.27
N GLU A 76 1.38 6.29 16.19
CA GLU A 76 0.16 5.70 15.63
C GLU A 76 0.24 4.17 15.68
N ARG A 77 -0.86 3.55 16.12
CA ARG A 77 -1.02 2.10 16.18
C ARG A 77 -0.66 1.53 14.80
N ALA A 78 0.31 0.62 14.76
CA ALA A 78 0.47 -0.22 13.60
C ALA A 78 -0.87 -0.91 13.34
N VAL A 79 -1.32 -0.91 12.08
CA VAL A 79 -2.51 -1.67 11.69
C VAL A 79 -2.28 -3.11 12.14
N GLU A 80 -3.16 -3.64 12.99
CA GLU A 80 -3.06 -5.02 13.45
C GLU A 80 -3.23 -5.94 12.23
N PHE A 81 -2.16 -6.67 11.93
CA PHE A 81 -2.17 -7.63 10.84
C PHE A 81 -2.80 -8.95 11.34
N GLN A 82 -4.06 -9.19 11.01
CA GLN A 82 -4.67 -10.51 11.18
C GLN A 82 -4.47 -11.33 9.91
N GLN A 83 -3.58 -12.31 9.97
CA GLN A 83 -3.40 -13.26 8.88
C GLN A 83 -4.69 -14.05 8.65
N ILE A 84 -5.16 -14.12 7.40
CA ILE A 84 -6.34 -14.92 7.03
C ILE A 84 -6.00 -16.39 7.33
N PRO A 85 -6.80 -17.12 8.12
CA PRO A 85 -6.55 -18.53 8.40
C PRO A 85 -6.52 -19.34 7.09
N GLY A 86 -5.43 -20.09 6.85
CA GLY A 86 -5.35 -21.06 5.75
C GLY A 86 -4.49 -20.67 4.53
N VAL A 87 -3.85 -19.50 4.53
CA VAL A 87 -2.85 -19.14 3.50
C VAL A 87 -1.47 -19.19 4.15
N SER A 88 -0.82 -20.36 4.07
CA SER A 88 0.55 -20.62 4.53
C SER A 88 1.54 -20.51 3.38
#